data_AF-A0A969DGP6-F1
#
_entry.id   AF-A0A969DGP6-F1
#
_cell.length_a   1.000
_cell.length_b   1.000
_cell.length_c   1.000
_cell.angle_alpha   90.00
_cell.angle_beta   90.00
_cell.angle_gamma   90.00
#
_symmetry.space_group_name_H-M   'P 1'
#
loop_
_entity.id
_entity.type
_entity.pdbx_description
1 polymer ?
#
loop_
_entity_poly.entity_id
_entity_poly.type
_entity_poly.pdbx_seq_one_letter_code
_entity_poly.pdbx_strand_id
1 'polypeptide(L)' 'MNTQLVDTLVQIIRSLSAKEQALLEKQLFSDVSHPSTLELMHLAEKGGALDFLYDEPDIYSTEDGEPV' A
#
# COMPACT_ATOMS: atom_id res chain seq x y z
N MET A 1 6.26 -7.68 -24.47
CA MET A 1 6.90 -6.42 -24.06
C MET A 1 6.58 -5.37 -25.11
N ASN A 2 5.95 -4.25 -24.74
CA ASN A 2 5.59 -3.21 -25.71
C ASN A 2 6.79 -2.28 -25.94
N THR A 3 7.67 -2.65 -26.87
CA THR A 3 8.94 -1.95 -27.13
C THR A 3 8.73 -0.54 -27.69
N GLN A 4 7.70 -0.35 -28.52
CA GLN A 4 7.34 0.96 -29.07
C GLN A 4 6.97 1.98 -27.98
N LEU A 5 6.21 1.53 -26.97
CA LEU A 5 5.85 2.37 -25.83
C LEU A 5 7.09 2.77 -25.02
N VAL A 6 7.99 1.82 -24.77
CA VAL A 6 9.23 2.06 -24.03
C VAL A 6 10.12 3.07 -24.77
N ASP A 7 10.31 2.92 -26.07
CA ASP A 7 11.12 3.84 -26.88
C ASP A 7 10.55 5.26 -26.89
N THR A 8 9.22 5.38 -26.97
CA THR A 8 8.53 6.68 -26.94
C THR A 8 8.72 7.37 -25.58
N LEU A 9 8.60 6.63 -24.48
CA LEU A 9 8.85 7.15 -23.13
C LEU A 9 10.30 7.62 -22.97
N VAL A 10 11.27 6.84 -23.46
CA VAL A 10 12.70 7.22 -23.39
C VAL A 10 12.97 8.51 -24.18
N GLN A 11 12.35 8.68 -25.36
CA GLN A 11 12.49 9.91 -26.14
C GLN A 11 11.92 11.14 -25.41
N ILE A 12 10.75 11.00 -24.79
CA ILE A 12 10.13 12.08 -24.01
C ILE A 12 10.99 12.44 -22.79
N ILE A 13 11.50 11.44 -22.06
CA ILE A 13 12.33 11.69 -20.88
C ILE A 13 13.62 12.45 -21.26
N ARG A 14 14.21 12.12 -22.40
CA ARG A 14 15.44 12.79 -22.90
C ARG A 14 15.20 14.21 -23.41
N SER A 15 13.97 14.57 -23.79
CA SER A 15 13.65 15.94 -24.23
C SER A 15 13.38 16.91 -23.08
N LEU A 16 13.17 16.40 -21.86
CA LEU A 16 13.01 17.19 -20.65
C LEU A 16 14.29 17.93 -20.26
N SER A 17 14.15 19.08 -19.61
CA SER A 17 15.27 19.79 -18.99
C SER A 17 15.84 19.03 -17.80
N ALA A 18 17.08 19.35 -17.39
CA ALA A 18 17.73 18.70 -16.25
C ALA A 18 16.92 18.79 -14.93
N LYS A 19 16.16 19.89 -14.74
CA LYS A 19 15.28 20.05 -13.57
C LYS A 19 14.07 19.13 -13.64
N GLU A 20 13.47 18.98 -14.82
CA GLU A 20 12.31 18.12 -15.03
C GLU A 20 12.70 16.64 -14.96
N GLN A 21 13.88 16.27 -15.48
CA GLN A 21 14.44 14.92 -15.32
C GLN A 21 14.68 14.59 -13.84
N ALA A 22 15.27 15.50 -13.06
CA ALA A 22 15.47 15.30 -11.63
C ALA A 22 14.16 15.17 -10.84
N LEU A 23 13.11 15.91 -11.25
CA LEU A 23 11.78 15.79 -10.65
C LEU A 23 11.11 14.46 -11.01
N LEU A 24 11.27 14.01 -12.25
CA LEU A 24 10.77 12.72 -12.72
C LEU A 24 11.46 11.55 -11.99
N GLU A 25 12.79 11.59 -11.86
CA GLU A 25 13.55 10.60 -11.08
C GLU A 25 13.07 10.57 -9.64
N LYS A 26 12.86 11.74 -9.02
CA LYS A 26 12.30 11.81 -7.68
C LYS A 26 10.92 11.16 -7.63
N GLN A 27 10.03 11.33 -8.61
CA GLN A 27 8.71 10.70 -8.54
C GLN A 27 8.71 9.19 -8.87
N LEU A 28 9.50 8.77 -9.85
CA LEU A 28 9.59 7.37 -10.28
C LEU A 28 10.37 6.48 -9.30
N PHE A 29 11.40 7.04 -8.67
CA PHE A 29 12.29 6.36 -7.74
C PHE A 29 12.20 6.94 -6.33
N SER A 30 11.16 7.72 -6.02
CA SER A 30 10.82 7.92 -4.60
C SER A 30 10.53 6.56 -4.04
N ASP A 31 11.43 6.08 -3.19
CA ASP A 31 11.11 5.16 -2.12
C ASP A 31 10.14 5.90 -1.20
N VAL A 32 8.89 6.06 -1.64
CA VAL A 32 7.80 6.22 -0.71
C VAL A 32 7.82 4.89 0.01
N SER A 33 8.42 4.85 1.20
CA SER A 33 8.42 3.65 2.02
C SER A 33 6.94 3.35 2.27
N HIS A 34 6.40 2.43 1.48
CA HIS A 34 5.07 1.95 1.73
C HIS A 34 5.16 1.31 3.10
N PRO A 35 4.28 1.68 4.05
CA PRO A 35 4.30 1.07 5.35
C PRO A 35 4.24 -0.45 5.13
N SER A 36 5.16 -1.15 5.76
CA SER A 36 5.17 -2.60 5.74
C SER A 36 3.83 -3.13 6.25
N THR A 37 3.48 -4.35 5.86
CA THR A 37 2.29 -5.02 6.39
C THR A 37 2.25 -5.00 7.92
N LEU A 38 3.42 -5.12 8.58
CA LEU A 38 3.55 -5.06 10.03
C LEU A 38 3.20 -3.68 10.60
N GLU A 39 3.68 -2.61 9.97
CA GLU A 39 3.37 -1.23 10.39
C GLU A 39 1.88 -0.91 10.19
N LEU A 40 1.29 -1.40 9.10
CA LEU A 40 -0.15 -1.28 8.87
C LEU A 40 -0.98 -2.06 9.91
N MET A 41 -0.57 -3.28 10.26
CA MET A 41 -1.21 -4.07 11.33
C MET A 41 -1.15 -3.36 12.68
N HIS A 42 0.03 -2.88 13.08
CA HIS A 42 0.17 -2.14 14.33
C HIS A 42 -0.63 -0.83 14.35
N LEU A 43 -0.75 -0.15 13.22
CA LEU A 43 -1.59 1.04 13.11
C LEU A 43 -3.07 0.69 13.27
N ALA A 44 -3.53 -0.40 12.64
CA ALA A 44 -4.92 -0.86 12.77
C ALA A 44 -5.26 -1.28 14.20
N GLU A 45 -4.35 -2.02 14.85
CA GLU A 45 -4.46 -2.44 16.26
C GLU A 45 -4.51 -1.22 17.20
N LYS A 46 -3.53 -0.31 17.11
CA LYS A 46 -3.48 0.88 17.99
C LYS A 46 -4.55 1.91 17.68
N GLY A 47 -5.01 1.97 16.44
CA GLY A 47 -6.00 2.93 15.97
C GLY A 47 -7.44 2.54 16.29
N GLY A 48 -7.67 1.36 16.87
CA GLY A 48 -9.01 0.87 17.19
C GLY A 48 -9.84 0.51 15.96
N ALA A 49 -9.20 0.30 14.80
CA ALA A 49 -9.90 -0.08 13.57
C ALA A 49 -10.61 -1.44 13.70
N LEU A 50 -10.19 -2.25 14.67
CA LEU A 50 -10.71 -3.58 14.98
C LEU A 50 -11.58 -3.59 16.24
N ASP A 51 -11.86 -2.43 16.85
CA ASP A 51 -12.62 -2.38 18.11
C ASP A 51 -14.05 -2.92 17.96
N PHE A 52 -14.61 -2.87 16.75
CA PHE A 52 -15.92 -3.45 16.45
C PHE A 52 -16.00 -4.95 16.74
N LEU A 53 -14.86 -5.67 16.71
CA LEU A 53 -14.81 -7.10 17.04
C LEU A 53 -15.12 -7.37 18.52
N TYR A 54 -14.94 -6.38 19.40
CA TYR A 54 -15.31 -6.52 20.81
C TYR A 54 -16.82 -6.48 21.05
N ASP A 55 -17.56 -5.87 20.11
CA ASP A 55 -19.02 -5.75 20.19
C ASP A 55 -19.74 -6.85 19.38
N GLU A 56 -19.00 -7.74 18.72
CA GLU A 56 -19.59 -8.85 17.98
C GLU A 56 -20.17 -9.88 18.95
N PRO A 57 -21.43 -10.31 18.76
CA PRO A 57 -22.00 -11.37 19.56
C PRO A 57 -21.28 -12.68 19.29
N ASP A 58 -21.05 -13.46 20.34
CA ASP A 58 -20.56 -14.82 20.19
C ASP A 58 -21.55 -15.62 19.33
N ILE A 59 -21.03 -16.26 18.28
CA ILE A 59 -21.79 -17.17 17.41
C ILE A 59 -21.61 -18.63 17.88
N TYR A 60 -20.57 -18.88 18.68
CA TYR A 60 -20.25 -20.18 19.24
C TYR A 60 -19.89 -20.06 20.72
N SER A 61 -20.33 -21.02 21.51
CA SER A 61 -19.95 -21.18 22.91
C SER A 61 -18.47 -21.52 23.03
N THR A 62 -17.76 -20.88 23.96
CA THR A 62 -16.36 -21.20 24.25
C THR A 62 -16.20 -22.50 25.06
N GLU A 63 -17.27 -23.03 25.64
CA GLU A 63 -17.22 -24.22 26.51
C GLU A 63 -17.25 -25.52 25.71
N ASP A 64 -18.11 -25.60 24.69
CA ASP A 64 -18.35 -26.80 23.89
C ASP A 64 -18.19 -26.58 22.37
N GLY A 65 -18.05 -25.32 21.92
CA GLY A 65 -17.89 -24.98 20.51
C GLY A 65 -19.19 -25.07 19.70
N GLU A 66 -20.33 -25.29 20.36
CA GLU A 66 -21.63 -25.35 19.71
C GLU A 66 -22.19 -23.94 19.46
N PRO A 67 -23.06 -23.75 18.46
CA PRO A 67 -23.73 -22.48 18.23
C PRO A 67 -24.50 -22.00 19.48
N VAL A 68 -24.43 -20.70 19.77
CA VAL A 68 -25.19 -20.06 20.88
C VAL A 68 -26.63 -19.75 20.50
#